data_AF-H9X0K0-F1
#
_entry.id   AF-H9X0K0-F1
#
_cell.length_a   1.000
_cell.length_b   1.000
_cell.length_c   1.000
_cell.angle_alpha   90.00
_cell.angle_beta   90.00
_cell.angle_gamma   90.00
#
_symmetry.space_group_name_H-M   'P 1'
#
loop_
_entity.id
_entity.type
_entity.pdbx_description
1 polymer ?
#
loop_
_entity_poly.entity_id
_entity_poly.type
_entity_poly.pdbx_seq_one_letter_code
_entity_poly.pdbx_strand_id
1 'polypeptide(L)'
;LQDNNIPYNVLIADCGKRVFLFPQCYAEKQALGEVDQEILDTQVNPAVWEISGHIVLKRKQDFDRASEDYAWKLLAEVSLSEERFEEVEAYILEAVASGEVQTEEEEEAAVVEDEDPLHHSLKNNHDAPVHLNEGCLVLP
;
A
#
# COMPACT_ATOMS: atom_id res chain seq x y z
N LEU A 1 2.25 8.69 8.26
CA LEU A 1 3.10 8.45 7.05
C LEU A 1 2.96 9.57 6.04
N GLN A 2 1.73 9.89 5.61
CA GLN A 2 1.45 10.98 4.66
C GLN A 2 1.99 12.33 5.14
N ASP A 3 1.87 12.58 6.45
CA ASP A 3 2.31 13.77 7.19
C ASP A 3 3.83 14.00 7.10
N ASN A 4 4.58 12.90 7.05
CA ASN A 4 6.04 12.87 6.89
C ASN A 4 6.45 12.76 5.40
N ASN A 5 5.50 12.90 4.48
CA ASN A 5 5.67 12.82 3.02
C ASN A 5 6.40 11.54 2.54
N ILE A 6 6.18 10.40 3.22
CA ILE A 6 6.78 9.11 2.87
C ILE A 6 5.94 8.46 1.76
N PRO A 7 6.50 8.10 0.59
CA PRO A 7 5.77 7.32 -0.42
C PRO A 7 5.59 5.87 0.05
N TYR A 8 4.41 5.30 -0.20
CA TYR A 8 4.11 3.90 0.10
C TYR A 8 3.08 3.32 -0.85
N ASN A 9 3.05 1.99 -0.94
CA ASN A 9 2.02 1.21 -1.60
C ASN A 9 1.31 0.30 -0.58
N VAL A 10 0.03 0.00 -0.82
CA VAL A 10 -0.76 -0.90 0.02
C VAL A 10 -1.35 -2.01 -0.85
N LEU A 11 -1.13 -3.27 -0.48
CA LEU A 11 -1.81 -4.43 -1.07
C LEU A 11 -2.81 -5.01 -0.07
N ILE A 12 -4.09 -5.02 -0.45
CA ILE A 12 -5.17 -5.63 0.34
C ILE A 12 -5.54 -6.97 -0.31
N ALA A 13 -5.45 -8.05 0.45
CA ALA A 13 -5.67 -9.43 0.00
C ALA A 13 -6.75 -10.15 0.83
N ASP A 14 -7.16 -11.33 0.37
CA ASP A 14 -8.11 -12.24 1.04
C ASP A 14 -9.43 -11.58 1.50
N CYS A 15 -9.97 -10.68 0.66
CA CYS A 15 -11.16 -9.87 0.97
C CYS A 15 -11.01 -9.00 2.22
N GLY A 16 -9.82 -8.40 2.42
CA GLY A 16 -9.53 -7.49 3.53
C GLY A 16 -8.82 -8.12 4.72
N LYS A 17 -8.63 -9.45 4.75
CA LYS A 17 -8.02 -10.16 5.89
C LYS A 17 -6.50 -10.02 6.00
N ARG A 18 -5.84 -9.57 4.94
CA ARG A 18 -4.40 -9.29 4.91
C ARG A 18 -4.16 -7.95 4.26
N VAL A 19 -3.36 -7.11 4.92
CA VAL A 19 -2.92 -5.80 4.41
C VAL A 19 -1.40 -5.79 4.49
N PHE A 20 -0.76 -5.56 3.34
CA PHE A 20 0.69 -5.38 3.25
C PHE A 20 0.98 -3.93 2.92
N LEU A 21 1.93 -3.35 3.65
CA LEU A 21 2.39 -1.97 3.49
C LEU A 21 3.83 -2.01 2.97
N PHE A 22 4.08 -1.32 1.85
CA PHE A 22 5.38 -1.24 1.22
C PHE A 22 5.83 0.23 1.16
N PRO A 23 6.59 0.74 2.13
CA PRO A 23 7.30 2.00 2.00
C PRO A 23 8.29 1.95 0.82
N GLN A 24 8.41 3.03 0.04
CA GLN A 24 9.28 3.05 -1.14
C GLN A 24 9.84 4.45 -1.44
N CYS A 25 10.99 4.49 -2.14
CA CYS A 25 11.72 5.71 -2.47
C CYS A 25 11.94 5.90 -3.99
N TYR A 26 11.30 5.11 -4.85
CA TYR A 26 11.59 5.09 -6.29
C TYR A 26 11.40 6.46 -6.96
N ALA A 27 10.32 7.18 -6.63
CA ALA A 27 10.05 8.51 -7.17
C ALA A 27 11.08 9.56 -6.72
N GLU A 28 11.63 9.41 -5.51
CA GLU A 28 12.68 10.29 -4.97
C GLU A 28 14.02 10.01 -5.65
N LYS A 29 14.46 8.74 -5.69
CA LYS A 29 15.67 8.31 -6.39
C LYS A 29 15.63 8.63 -7.89
N GLN A 30 14.47 8.52 -8.54
CA GLN A 30 14.30 8.91 -9.94
C GLN A 30 14.44 10.43 -10.14
N ALA A 31 13.97 11.26 -9.18
CA ALA A 31 14.15 12.71 -9.23
C ALA A 31 15.59 13.15 -8.94
N LEU A 32 16.33 12.38 -8.11
CA LEU A 32 17.76 12.57 -7.84
C LEU A 32 18.67 12.04 -8.97
N GLY A 33 18.15 11.14 -9.82
CA GLY A 33 18.91 10.51 -10.91
C GLY A 33 19.74 9.29 -10.46
N GLU A 34 19.33 8.63 -9.38
CA GLU A 34 20.06 7.56 -8.70
C GLU A 34 19.66 6.14 -9.15
N VAL A 35 18.57 6.01 -9.92
CA VAL A 35 18.06 4.72 -10.43
C VAL A 35 18.90 4.21 -11.61
N ASP A 36 19.25 2.92 -11.61
CA ASP A 36 19.98 2.25 -12.69
C ASP A 36 19.33 2.51 -14.07
N GLN A 37 20.15 2.93 -15.04
CA GLN A 37 19.73 3.19 -16.41
C GLN A 37 19.09 1.95 -17.07
N GLU A 38 19.49 0.72 -16.70
CA GLU A 38 18.84 -0.50 -17.19
C GLU A 38 17.37 -0.58 -16.77
N ILE A 39 17.05 -0.14 -15.54
CA ILE A 39 15.67 -0.08 -15.03
C ILE A 39 14.90 1.07 -15.68
N LEU A 40 15.49 2.28 -15.76
CA LEU A 40 14.87 3.42 -16.45
C LEU A 40 14.57 3.12 -17.93
N ASP A 41 15.46 2.40 -18.61
CA ASP A 41 15.29 2.02 -20.01
C ASP A 41 14.08 1.12 -20.26
N THR A 42 13.66 0.29 -19.30
CA THR A 42 12.41 -0.51 -19.41
C THR A 42 11.14 0.34 -19.45
N GLN A 43 11.24 1.60 -19.02
CA GLN A 43 10.14 2.55 -18.84
C GLN A 43 9.09 2.08 -17.81
N VAL A 44 9.35 1.03 -17.03
CA VAL A 44 8.51 0.62 -15.89
C VAL A 44 8.64 1.67 -14.80
N ASN A 45 7.51 2.13 -14.26
CA ASN A 45 7.45 2.88 -13.02
C ASN A 45 6.82 1.93 -12.00
N PRO A 46 7.59 1.36 -11.06
CA PRO A 46 7.08 0.31 -10.16
C PRO A 46 5.91 0.80 -9.31
N ALA A 47 4.90 -0.05 -9.21
CA ALA A 47 3.77 0.12 -8.31
C ALA A 47 3.57 -1.15 -7.46
N VAL A 48 2.48 -1.19 -6.68
CA VAL A 48 2.11 -2.35 -5.85
C VAL A 48 2.11 -3.69 -6.60
N TRP A 49 1.93 -3.68 -7.93
CA TRP A 49 1.98 -4.90 -8.75
C TRP A 49 3.40 -5.47 -8.79
N GLU A 50 4.37 -4.72 -9.30
CA GLU A 50 5.77 -5.14 -9.40
C GLU A 50 6.38 -5.39 -8.03
N ILE A 51 6.07 -4.53 -7.05
CA ILE A 51 6.55 -4.61 -5.66
C ILE A 51 6.03 -5.88 -4.97
N SER A 52 4.81 -6.35 -5.29
CA SER A 52 4.29 -7.64 -4.81
C SER A 52 4.78 -8.87 -5.59
N GLY A 53 5.79 -8.69 -6.47
CA GLY A 53 6.39 -9.76 -7.28
C GLY A 53 5.70 -10.00 -8.64
N HIS A 54 4.66 -9.24 -8.99
CA HIS A 54 4.00 -9.35 -10.30
C HIS A 54 4.68 -8.42 -11.32
N ILE A 55 5.88 -8.81 -11.77
CA ILE A 55 6.74 -8.01 -12.66
C ILE A 55 6.08 -7.77 -14.04
N VAL A 56 5.56 -6.56 -14.28
CA VAL A 56 5.03 -6.14 -15.59
C VAL A 56 6.13 -5.49 -16.43
N LEU A 57 6.18 -5.83 -17.73
CA LEU A 57 7.22 -5.37 -18.66
C LEU A 57 6.60 -4.77 -19.91
N LYS A 58 7.05 -3.57 -20.31
CA LYS A 58 6.42 -2.78 -21.38
C LYS A 58 6.85 -3.16 -22.79
N ARG A 59 8.07 -3.67 -22.98
CA ARG A 59 8.61 -4.04 -24.30
C ARG A 59 8.85 -5.54 -24.36
N LYS A 60 8.53 -6.17 -25.51
CA LYS A 60 8.79 -7.61 -25.74
C LYS A 60 10.26 -7.99 -25.48
N GLN A 61 11.21 -7.11 -25.84
CA GLN A 61 12.62 -7.38 -25.62
C GLN A 61 12.98 -7.51 -24.12
N ASP A 62 12.27 -6.83 -23.23
CA ASP A 62 12.54 -6.88 -21.79
C ASP A 62 11.93 -8.17 -21.22
N PHE A 63 10.72 -8.52 -21.66
CA PHE A 63 10.06 -9.80 -21.33
C PHE A 63 10.88 -11.02 -21.80
N ASP A 64 11.40 -11.00 -23.03
CA ASP A 64 12.25 -12.07 -23.57
C ASP A 64 13.62 -12.19 -22.87
N ARG A 65 13.97 -11.23 -22.01
CA ARG A 65 15.25 -11.14 -21.26
C ARG A 65 15.05 -11.14 -19.75
N ALA A 66 13.81 -11.30 -19.27
CA ALA A 66 13.48 -11.23 -17.85
C ALA A 66 14.19 -12.32 -17.04
N SER A 67 14.76 -11.93 -15.90
CA SER A 67 15.52 -12.80 -15.00
C SER A 67 15.24 -12.47 -13.53
N GLU A 68 15.61 -13.39 -12.64
CA GLU A 68 15.68 -13.15 -11.20
C GLU A 68 16.57 -11.94 -10.86
N ASP A 69 17.73 -11.80 -11.50
CA ASP A 69 18.63 -10.64 -11.32
C ASP A 69 17.94 -9.30 -11.66
N TYR A 70 17.15 -9.27 -12.74
CA TYR A 70 16.38 -8.07 -13.11
C TYR A 70 15.30 -7.76 -12.08
N ALA A 71 14.59 -8.78 -11.58
CA ALA A 71 13.57 -8.59 -10.53
C ALA A 71 14.20 -8.08 -9.24
N TRP A 72 15.37 -8.61 -8.84
CA TRP A 72 16.11 -8.10 -7.68
C TRP A 72 16.61 -6.68 -7.86
N LYS A 73 17.11 -6.30 -9.05
CA LYS A 73 17.43 -4.90 -9.34
C LYS A 73 16.19 -4.00 -9.20
N LEU A 74 15.07 -4.37 -9.82
CA LEU A 74 13.84 -3.59 -9.79
C LEU A 74 13.33 -3.37 -8.36
N LEU A 75 13.42 -4.39 -7.50
CA LEU A 75 13.05 -4.30 -6.09
C LEU A 75 14.09 -3.53 -5.26
N ALA A 76 15.39 -3.69 -5.51
CA ALA A 76 16.41 -2.84 -4.89
C ALA A 76 16.30 -1.35 -5.29
N GLU A 77 15.67 -1.05 -6.44
CA GLU A 77 15.44 0.34 -6.84
C GLU A 77 14.28 1.02 -6.08
N VAL A 78 13.29 0.27 -5.60
CA VAL A 78 12.14 0.81 -4.85
C VAL A 78 12.33 0.78 -3.34
N SER A 79 13.10 -0.17 -2.81
CA SER A 79 13.30 -0.36 -1.36
C SER A 79 14.07 0.77 -0.70
N LEU A 80 13.69 1.07 0.55
CA LEU A 80 14.41 1.98 1.43
C LEU A 80 15.80 1.42 1.81
N SER A 81 16.69 2.29 2.27
CA SER A 81 17.86 1.86 3.05
C SER A 81 17.44 1.36 4.44
N GLU A 82 18.27 0.52 5.07
CA GLU A 82 18.05 -0.03 6.41
C GLU A 82 17.75 1.07 7.45
N GLU A 83 18.58 2.11 7.53
CA GLU A 83 18.39 3.29 8.39
C GLU A 83 17.04 4.01 8.16
N ARG A 84 16.64 4.17 6.88
CA ARG A 84 15.37 4.83 6.54
C ARG A 84 14.17 3.91 6.76
N PHE A 85 14.35 2.60 6.68
CA PHE A 85 13.32 1.62 7.03
C PHE A 85 13.05 1.63 8.55
N GLU A 86 14.10 1.60 9.39
CA GLU A 86 13.97 1.69 10.85
C GLU A 86 13.24 2.97 11.28
N GLU A 87 13.56 4.12 10.67
CA GLU A 87 12.90 5.41 10.91
C GLU A 87 11.40 5.37 10.52
N VAL A 88 11.08 4.73 9.39
CA VAL A 88 9.69 4.58 8.91
C VAL A 88 8.90 3.59 9.75
N GLU A 89 9.52 2.50 10.23
CA GLU A 89 8.91 1.56 11.18
C GLU A 89 8.59 2.27 12.49
N ALA A 90 9.50 3.09 13.02
CA ALA A 90 9.28 3.87 14.24
C ALA A 90 8.04 4.79 14.12
N TYR A 91 7.87 5.50 13.00
CA TYR A 91 6.68 6.32 12.76
C TYR A 91 5.38 5.50 12.70
N ILE A 92 5.43 4.28 12.16
CA ILE A 92 4.25 3.40 12.08
C ILE A 92 3.88 2.91 13.50
N LEU A 93 4.87 2.49 14.29
CA LEU A 93 4.67 2.03 15.66
C LEU A 93 4.18 3.17 16.59
N GLU A 94 4.69 4.39 16.41
CA GLU A 94 4.23 5.58 17.14
C GLU A 94 2.77 5.92 16.82
N ALA A 95 2.38 5.98 15.54
CA ALA A 95 1.00 6.26 15.15
C ALA A 95 0.01 5.19 15.66
N VAL A 96 0.40 3.92 15.65
CA VAL A 96 -0.39 2.81 16.23
C VAL A 96 -0.52 2.94 17.75
N ALA A 97 0.54 3.36 18.45
CA ALA A 97 0.53 3.55 19.90
C ALA A 97 -0.30 4.78 20.33
N SER A 98 -0.28 5.85 19.55
CA SER A 98 -1.06 7.08 19.79
C SER A 98 -2.55 6.90 19.55
N GLY A 99 -2.97 5.84 18.84
CA GLY A 99 -4.37 5.52 18.61
C GLY A 99 -5.06 6.45 17.61
N GLU A 100 -4.29 7.10 16.72
CA GLU A 100 -4.76 8.09 15.74
C GLU A 100 -5.47 7.45 14.53
N VAL A 101 -6.33 6.47 14.80
CA VAL A 101 -7.24 5.90 13.80
C VAL A 101 -8.34 6.93 13.55
N GLN A 102 -8.06 7.84 12.62
CA GLN A 102 -9.06 8.74 12.07
C GLN A 102 -10.06 7.92 11.24
N THR A 103 -11.12 7.44 11.91
CA THR A 103 -12.38 7.19 11.21
C THR A 103 -12.92 8.54 10.77
N GLU A 104 -12.72 8.87 9.49
CA GLU A 104 -13.53 9.89 8.82
C GLU A 104 -15.00 9.48 8.99
N GLU A 105 -15.78 10.28 9.72
CA GLU A 105 -17.21 10.05 9.87
C GLU A 105 -17.85 10.21 8.48
N GLU A 106 -18.50 9.16 7.98
CA GLU A 106 -19.24 9.25 6.71
C GLU A 106 -20.34 10.33 6.88
N GLU A 107 -20.18 11.48 6.21
CA GLU A 107 -21.24 12.50 6.18
C GLU A 107 -22.51 11.87 5.60
N GLU A 108 -23.54 11.68 6.44
CA GLU A 108 -24.82 11.12 6.01
C GLU A 108 -25.42 12.01 4.92
N ALA A 109 -25.28 11.57 3.67
CA ALA A 109 -25.83 12.24 2.51
C ALA A 109 -27.35 12.29 2.63
N ALA A 110 -27.87 13.44 3.07
CA ALA A 110 -29.26 13.62 3.47
C ALA A 110 -30.24 13.11 2.41
N VAL A 111 -30.87 11.98 2.69
CA VAL A 111 -31.84 11.33 1.81
C VAL A 111 -33.07 12.23 1.73
N VAL A 112 -33.36 12.74 0.53
CA VAL A 112 -34.62 13.44 0.27
C VAL A 112 -35.75 12.41 0.32
N GLU A 113 -36.69 12.63 1.25
CA GLU A 113 -37.86 11.78 1.42
C GLU A 113 -38.78 11.84 0.19
N ASP A 114 -39.16 10.68 -0.33
CA ASP A 114 -40.27 10.50 -1.28
C ASP A 114 -40.98 9.19 -0.87
N GLU A 115 -42.28 9.25 -0.54
CA GLU A 115 -42.98 8.19 0.20
C GLU A 115 -43.72 7.18 -0.70
N ASP A 116 -43.47 5.88 -0.47
CA ASP A 116 -44.55 4.89 -0.23
C ASP A 116 -43.97 3.58 0.39
N PRO A 117 -44.74 2.78 1.18
CA PRO A 117 -44.17 1.73 2.03
C PRO A 117 -44.34 0.29 1.50
N LEU A 118 -43.45 -0.63 1.94
CA LEU A 118 -43.73 -2.03 2.39
C LEU A 118 -42.51 -2.97 2.29
N HIS A 119 -41.75 -3.17 3.38
CA HIS A 119 -41.70 -4.47 4.11
C HIS A 119 -40.70 -4.51 5.30
N HIS A 120 -41.23 -4.28 6.50
CA HIS A 120 -41.01 -5.10 7.70
C HIS A 120 -39.63 -5.77 7.98
N SER A 121 -38.73 -5.01 8.63
CA SER A 121 -37.91 -5.38 9.80
C SER A 121 -37.08 -6.68 9.82
N LEU A 122 -35.78 -6.56 10.16
CA LEU A 122 -35.19 -7.31 11.29
C LEU A 122 -33.85 -6.72 11.81
N LYS A 123 -33.96 -5.85 12.81
CA LYS A 123 -33.04 -5.61 13.95
C LYS A 123 -31.51 -5.57 13.72
N ASN A 124 -30.95 -4.38 13.94
CA ASN A 124 -29.54 -4.17 14.31
C ASN A 124 -29.18 -4.96 15.59
N ASN A 125 -27.96 -5.47 15.65
CA ASN A 125 -27.23 -5.71 16.91
C ASN A 125 -25.91 -4.92 16.82
N HIS A 126 -25.67 -4.03 17.77
CA HIS A 126 -24.33 -3.51 18.08
C HIS A 126 -23.56 -4.55 18.93
N ASP A 127 -22.35 -4.18 19.34
CA ASP A 127 -21.45 -4.91 20.26
C ASP A 127 -20.87 -6.23 19.72
N ALA A 128 -19.83 -6.09 18.89
CA ALA A 128 -18.75 -7.07 18.78
C ALA A 128 -17.42 -6.34 19.02
N PRO A 129 -16.57 -6.77 19.97
CA PRO A 129 -15.30 -6.09 20.23
C PRO A 129 -14.32 -6.31 19.07
N VAL A 130 -13.67 -5.23 18.62
CA VAL A 130 -12.70 -5.27 17.51
C VAL A 130 -11.38 -5.90 18.00
N HIS A 131 -11.34 -7.23 17.98
CA HIS A 131 -10.14 -8.00 18.29
C HIS A 131 -9.20 -7.94 17.07
N LEU A 132 -8.28 -6.96 17.04
CA LEU A 132 -7.19 -6.99 16.07
C LEU A 132 -6.32 -8.22 16.34
N ASN A 133 -6.46 -9.23 15.47
CA ASN A 133 -5.48 -10.31 15.42
C ASN A 133 -4.22 -9.82 14.69
N GLU A 134 -3.07 -10.28 15.19
CA GLU A 134 -1.74 -9.95 14.68
C GLU A 134 -1.63 -10.31 13.19
N GLY A 135 -1.52 -9.29 12.33
CA GLY A 135 -1.60 -9.49 10.88
C GLY A 135 -0.96 -8.40 10.00
N CYS A 136 -0.42 -7.32 10.58
CA CYS A 136 0.41 -6.36 9.85
C CYS A 136 1.83 -6.92 9.75
N LEU A 137 2.12 -7.62 8.64
CA LEU A 137 3.49 -8.01 8.31
C LEU A 137 4.14 -6.88 7.54
N VAL A 138 4.93 -6.06 8.23
CA VAL A 138 5.95 -5.24 7.58
C VAL A 138 7.03 -6.22 7.09
N LEU A 139 7.31 -6.19 5.79
CA LEU A 139 8.32 -7.05 5.16
C LEU A 139 9.53 -6.18 4.76
N PRO A 140 10.77 -6.66 4.97
CA PRO A 140 11.99 -6.03 4.48
C PRO A 140 12.19 -6.27 2.97
#